data_AF-A0A2M8DEG3-F1
#
_entry.id   AF-A0A2M8DEG3-F1
#
_cell.length_a   1.000
_cell.length_b   1.000
_cell.length_c   1.000
_cell.angle_alpha   90.00
_cell.angle_beta   90.00
_cell.angle_gamma   90.00
#
_symmetry.space_group_name_H-M   'P 1'
#
loop_
_entity.id
_entity.type
_entity.pdbx_description
1 polymer ?
#
loop_
_entity_poly.entity_id
_entity_poly.type
_entity_poly.pdbx_seq_one_letter_code
_entity_poly.pdbx_strand_id
1 'polypeptide(L)' 'YATVQMPGGVPVACMAIGKAGAHNGALFAAEILALSDPALAARLAADRQAQATGVEERDRRVRNP' A
#
# COMPACT_ATOMS: atom_id res chain seq x y z
N TYR A 1 -20.62 -0.08 1.76
CA TYR A 1 -21.09 1.05 2.59
C TYR A 1 -20.87 0.82 4.08
N ALA A 2 -21.16 -0.36 4.63
CA ALA A 2 -21.12 -0.64 6.08
C ALA A 2 -19.78 -0.38 6.80
N THR A 3 -18.64 -0.35 6.09
CA THR A 3 -17.31 -0.21 6.72
C THR A 3 -16.81 1.23 6.84
N VAL A 4 -17.14 2.09 5.87
CA VAL A 4 -16.57 3.45 5.78
C VAL A 4 -17.42 4.51 6.47
N GLN A 5 -18.71 4.23 6.67
CA GLN A 5 -19.67 5.19 7.26
C GLN A 5 -19.77 5.03 8.79
N MET A 6 -18.67 5.29 9.50
CA MET A 6 -18.65 5.23 10.96
C MET A 6 -19.14 6.53 11.62
N PRO A 7 -19.83 6.46 12.78
CA PRO A 7 -20.18 7.66 13.54
C PRO A 7 -18.92 8.38 14.04
N GLY A 8 -19.04 9.68 14.28
CA GLY A 8 -17.94 10.49 14.82
C GLY A 8 -17.42 9.96 16.16
N GLY A 9 -16.10 9.94 16.33
CA GLY A 9 -15.41 9.47 17.53
C GLY A 9 -14.88 8.03 17.45
N VAL A 10 -15.28 7.24 16.46
CA VAL A 10 -14.79 5.86 16.24
C VAL A 10 -14.26 5.71 14.82
N PRO A 11 -12.99 6.07 14.55
CA PRO A 11 -12.44 6.05 13.20
C PRO A 11 -12.16 4.62 12.71
N VAL A 12 -12.34 4.39 11.41
CA VAL A 12 -11.97 3.13 10.73
C VAL A 12 -11.20 3.45 9.46
N ALA A 13 -10.05 2.79 9.27
CA ALA A 13 -9.31 2.85 8.02
C ALA A 13 -9.92 1.87 7.00
N CYS A 14 -10.69 2.38 6.04
CA CYS A 14 -11.31 1.58 5.00
C CYS A 14 -10.44 1.52 3.74
N MET A 15 -10.24 0.32 3.20
CA MET A 15 -9.48 0.09 1.96
C MET A 15 -10.42 -0.23 0.78
N ALA A 16 -9.84 -0.42 -0.41
CA ALA A 16 -10.57 -0.84 -1.61
C ALA A 16 -11.31 -2.17 -1.41
N ILE A 17 -12.24 -2.51 -2.31
CA ILE A 17 -12.97 -3.78 -2.25
C ILE A 17 -12.10 -4.93 -2.80
N GLY A 18 -12.20 -6.12 -2.18
CA GLY A 18 -11.59 -7.35 -2.69
C GLY A 18 -10.07 -7.44 -2.48
N LYS A 19 -9.37 -8.09 -3.40
CA LYS A 19 -7.93 -8.41 -3.27
C LYS A 19 -7.06 -7.16 -3.12
N ALA A 20 -7.37 -6.10 -3.86
CA ALA A 20 -6.66 -4.82 -3.75
C ALA A 20 -6.79 -4.23 -2.33
N GLY A 21 -7.98 -4.34 -1.74
CA GLY A 21 -8.23 -3.95 -0.35
C GLY A 21 -7.44 -4.74 0.66
N ALA A 22 -7.42 -6.07 0.51
CA ALA A 22 -6.67 -6.96 1.40
C ALA A 22 -5.16 -6.65 1.35
N HIS A 23 -4.63 -6.44 0.15
CA HIS A 23 -3.23 -6.06 -0.04
C HIS A 23 -2.92 -4.70 0.62
N ASN A 24 -3.74 -3.68 0.34
CA ASN A 24 -3.55 -2.35 0.91
C ASN A 24 -3.75 -2.33 2.44
N GLY A 25 -4.64 -3.15 2.98
CA GLY A 25 -4.82 -3.29 4.43
C GLY A 25 -3.58 -3.86 5.12
N ALA A 26 -2.94 -4.87 4.52
CA ALA A 26 -1.68 -5.41 5.03
C ALA A 26 -0.54 -4.38 4.97
N LEU A 27 -0.43 -3.65 3.85
CA LEU A 27 0.56 -2.57 3.72
C LEU A 27 0.32 -1.44 4.73
N PHE A 28 -0.92 -1.00 4.89
CA PHE A 28 -1.29 0.04 5.86
C PHE A 28 -0.94 -0.36 7.30
N ALA A 29 -1.23 -1.61 7.68
CA ALA A 29 -0.82 -2.13 8.98
C ALA A 29 0.71 -2.15 9.13
N ALA A 30 1.44 -2.59 8.10
CA ALA A 30 2.90 -2.58 8.10
C ALA A 30 3.48 -1.17 8.23
N GLU A 31 2.87 -0.17 7.60
CA GLU A 31 3.28 1.24 7.73
C GLU A 31 3.12 1.79 9.13
N ILE A 32 2.03 1.43 9.82
CA ILE A 32 1.84 1.80 11.23
C ILE A 32 2.95 1.17 12.09
N LEU A 33 3.24 -0.12 11.89
CA LEU A 33 4.29 -0.82 12.65
C LEU A 33 5.70 -0.27 12.36
N ALA A 34 5.95 0.13 11.11
CA ALA A 34 7.23 0.68 10.68
C ALA A 34 7.61 1.98 11.40
N LEU A 35 6.66 2.70 12.00
CA LEU A 35 6.94 3.85 12.86
C LEU A 35 7.83 3.52 14.06
N SER A 36 7.83 2.26 14.50
CA SER A 36 8.64 1.77 15.63
C SER A 36 9.62 0.65 15.24
N ASP A 37 9.64 0.24 13.97
CA ASP A 37 10.54 -0.78 13.42
C ASP A 37 11.29 -0.24 12.19
N PRO A 38 12.52 0.27 12.37
CA PRO A 38 13.33 0.81 11.28
C PRO A 38 13.68 -0.22 10.20
N ALA A 39 13.80 -1.50 10.55
CA ALA A 39 14.11 -2.55 9.59
C ALA A 39 12.89 -2.81 8.68
N LEU A 40 11.68 -2.81 9.25
CA LEU A 40 10.45 -2.87 8.47
C LEU A 40 10.28 -1.62 7.58
N ALA A 41 10.58 -0.43 8.09
CA ALA A 41 10.54 0.81 7.31
C ALA A 41 11.45 0.73 6.07
N ALA A 42 12.68 0.23 6.23
CA ALA A 42 13.61 0.04 5.11
C ALA A 42 13.07 -0.95 4.07
N ARG A 43 12.43 -2.04 4.51
CA ARG A 43 11.80 -3.03 3.61
C ARG A 43 10.64 -2.43 2.82
N LEU A 44 9.79 -1.61 3.46
CA LEU A 44 8.69 -0.91 2.77
C LEU A 44 9.21 0.10 1.73
N ALA A 45 10.30 0.82 2.04
CA ALA A 45 10.92 1.74 1.09
C ALA A 45 11.50 0.99 -0.12
N ALA A 46 12.16 -0.14 0.10
CA ALA A 46 12.68 -0.98 -0.97
C ALA A 46 11.56 -1.54 -1.87
N ASP A 47 10.44 -1.99 -1.28
CA ASP A 47 9.29 -2.48 -2.04
C ASP A 47 8.70 -1.39 -2.95
N ARG A 48 8.51 -0.16 -2.43
CA ARG A 48 8.04 0.98 -3.24
C ARG A 48 8.99 1.32 -4.39
N GLN A 49 10.29 1.27 -4.15
CA GLN A 49 11.29 1.48 -5.20
C GLN A 49 11.19 0.41 -6.29
N ALA A 50 11.06 -0.86 -5.90
CA ALA A 50 10.91 -1.97 -6.84
C ALA A 50 9.63 -1.82 -7.70
N GLN A 51 8.53 -1.37 -7.10
CA GLN A 51 7.28 -1.09 -7.82
C GLN A 51 7.46 0.03 -8.87
N ALA A 52 8.14 1.12 -8.50
CA ALA A 52 8.42 2.24 -9.40
C ALA A 52 9.27 1.79 -10.60
N THR A 53 10.39 1.11 -10.35
CA THR A 53 11.26 0.54 -11.40
C THR A 53 10.47 -0.42 -12.30
N GLY A 54 9.60 -1.25 -11.74
CA GLY A 54 8.75 -2.15 -12.52
C GLY A 54 7.77 -1.43 -13.45
N VAL A 55 7.29 -0.24 -13.10
CA VAL A 55 6.48 0.60 -13.99
C VAL A 55 7.33 1.18 -15.13
N GLU A 56 8.50 1.73 -14.83
CA GLU A 56 9.42 2.29 -15.83
C GLU A 56 9.85 1.25 -16.88
N GLU A 57 10.14 0.02 -16.43
CA GLU A 57 10.45 -1.09 -17.32
C GLU A 57 9.28 -1.48 -18.22
N ARG A 58 8.06 -1.50 -17.67
CA ARG A 58 6.85 -1.76 -18.45
C ARG A 58 6.63 -0.67 -19.50
N ASP A 59 6.80 0.60 -19.13
CA ASP A 59 6.67 1.72 -20.06
C ASP A 59 7.68 1.63 -21.21
N ARG A 60 8.95 1.34 -20.89
CA ARG A 60 10.01 1.16 -21.90
C ARG A 60 9.66 0.09 -22.92
N ARG A 61 9.09 -1.05 -22.48
CA ARG A 61 8.64 -2.14 -23.35
C ARG A 61 7.52 -1.71 -24.29
N VAL A 62 6.60 -0.86 -23.84
CA VAL A 62 5.50 -0.36 -24.67
C VAL A 62 5.99 0.68 -25.67
N ARG A 63 6.93 1.55 -25.27
CA ARG A 63 7.46 2.64 -26.11
C ARG A 63 8.41 2.15 -27.20
N ASN A 64 9.10 1.03 -27.01
CA ASN A 64 10.03 0.47 -27.99
C ASN A 64 9.69 -1.02 -28.22
N PRO A 65 8.65 -1.30 -29.04
CA PRO A 65 8.15 -2.66 -29.25
C PRO A 65 9.16 -3.58 -29.95
#